data_AF-A0A176RXQ5-F1
#
_entry.id   AF-A0A176RXQ5-F1
#
_cell.length_a   1.000
_cell.length_b   1.000
_cell.length_c   1.000
_cell.angle_alpha   90.00
_cell.angle_beta   90.00
_cell.angle_gamma   90.00
#
_symmetry.space_group_name_H-M   'P 1'
#
loop_
_entity.id
_entity.type
_entity.pdbx_description
1 polymer ?
#
loop_
_entity_poly.entity_id
_entity_poly.type
_entity_poly.pdbx_seq_one_letter_code
_entity_poly.pdbx_strand_id
1 'polypeptide(L)'
;QVSGNLTDSGSAQWSTGQYFNAYQFEAEPGQAISIVMRSQQFNTYLWLLDNQGKVITVNDDKREQTASEIIFFPFTSGNYFIAASSSLPMEKGGYELILKTTHQPTQAKVLSGTVSEKLETADFQLSTGQYLDVYTFQGEMDERVSIGLSSSEFDSYLRIMDSAGNVLRQDDDSAGDEDA
;
A
#
# COMPACT_ATOMS: atom_id res chain seq x y z
N GLN A 1 3.35 -6.69 14.32
CA GLN A 1 2.72 -7.93 13.83
C GLN A 1 1.75 -8.44 14.88
N VAL A 2 0.61 -8.95 14.45
CA VAL A 2 -0.41 -9.59 15.29
C VAL A 2 -0.93 -10.83 14.60
N SER A 3 -1.32 -11.85 15.37
CA SER A 3 -2.07 -12.99 14.86
C SER A 3 -3.55 -12.79 15.15
N GLY A 4 -4.42 -13.23 14.24
CA GLY A 4 -5.86 -13.15 14.38
C GLY A 4 -6.55 -14.40 13.86
N ASN A 5 -7.85 -14.48 14.08
CA ASN A 5 -8.69 -15.57 13.58
C ASN A 5 -10.06 -15.01 13.18
N LEU A 6 -10.51 -15.31 11.96
CA LEU A 6 -11.85 -14.99 11.49
C LEU A 6 -12.81 -16.07 11.98
N THR A 7 -13.81 -15.68 12.77
CA THR A 7 -14.75 -16.61 13.42
C THR A 7 -16.17 -16.05 13.44
N ASP A 8 -17.17 -16.93 13.51
CA ASP A 8 -18.59 -16.54 13.53
C ASP A 8 -18.99 -15.70 14.76
N SER A 9 -18.31 -15.90 15.88
CA SER A 9 -18.68 -15.30 17.17
C SER A 9 -17.73 -14.20 17.64
N GLY A 10 -16.51 -14.14 17.07
CA GLY A 10 -15.48 -13.19 17.46
C GLY A 10 -15.15 -12.14 16.41
N SER A 11 -15.68 -12.26 15.20
CA SER A 11 -15.43 -11.32 14.10
C SER A 11 -16.71 -10.59 13.71
N ALA A 12 -16.56 -9.34 13.28
CA ALA A 12 -17.64 -8.61 12.64
C ALA A 12 -17.90 -9.20 11.24
N GLN A 13 -19.09 -8.97 10.70
CA GLN A 13 -19.47 -9.47 9.38
C GLN A 13 -20.08 -8.36 8.54
N TRP A 14 -19.62 -8.20 7.29
CA TRP A 14 -20.28 -7.31 6.35
C TRP A 14 -21.60 -7.91 5.86
N SER A 15 -22.48 -7.06 5.32
CA SER A 15 -23.75 -7.53 4.72
C SER A 15 -23.56 -8.48 3.53
N THR A 16 -22.36 -8.48 2.94
CA THR A 16 -21.93 -9.40 1.88
C THR A 16 -21.50 -10.77 2.40
N GLY A 17 -21.37 -10.95 3.73
CA GLY A 17 -21.13 -12.22 4.39
C GLY A 17 -19.67 -12.55 4.73
N GLN A 18 -18.70 -11.73 4.32
CA GLN A 18 -17.31 -11.86 4.77
C GLN A 18 -17.17 -11.45 6.24
N TYR A 19 -16.32 -12.17 6.97
CA TYR A 19 -15.91 -11.80 8.32
C TYR A 19 -14.68 -10.91 8.30
N PHE A 20 -14.61 -9.96 9.22
CA PHE A 20 -13.43 -9.15 9.41
C PHE A 20 -13.14 -8.87 10.87
N ASN A 21 -11.87 -8.67 11.17
CA ASN A 21 -11.41 -8.08 12.43
C ASN A 21 -10.81 -6.70 12.12
N ALA A 22 -11.14 -5.70 12.93
CA ALA A 22 -10.66 -4.34 12.78
C ALA A 22 -9.44 -4.07 13.68
N TYR A 23 -8.46 -3.37 13.15
CA TYR A 23 -7.25 -2.92 13.84
C TYR A 23 -7.07 -1.43 13.62
N GLN A 24 -6.53 -0.73 14.61
CA GLN A 24 -6.22 0.69 14.53
C GLN A 24 -4.70 0.89 14.56
N PHE A 25 -4.21 1.87 13.81
CA PHE A 25 -2.84 2.38 13.91
C PHE A 25 -2.81 3.90 13.73
N GLU A 26 -1.77 4.53 14.26
CA GLU A 26 -1.48 5.96 14.04
C GLU A 26 -0.49 6.11 12.90
N ALA A 27 -0.69 7.15 12.09
CA ALA A 27 0.22 7.50 11.01
C ALA A 27 0.41 9.01 10.92
N GLU A 28 1.55 9.43 10.37
CA GLU A 28 1.96 10.82 10.18
C GLU A 28 2.44 11.06 8.76
N PRO A 29 2.27 12.27 8.19
CA PRO A 29 2.73 12.60 6.85
C PRO A 29 4.20 12.26 6.63
N GLY A 30 4.48 11.68 5.46
CA GLY A 30 5.85 11.30 5.07
C GLY A 30 6.31 9.94 5.58
N GLN A 31 5.47 9.18 6.26
CA GLN A 31 5.74 7.77 6.53
C GLN A 31 5.47 6.91 5.28
N ALA A 32 6.18 5.78 5.19
CA ALA A 32 5.83 4.69 4.27
C ALA A 32 5.36 3.51 5.10
N ILE A 33 4.14 3.04 4.85
CA ILE A 33 3.49 2.00 5.64
C ILE A 33 3.14 0.82 4.74
N SER A 34 3.71 -0.36 5.01
CA SER A 34 3.32 -1.63 4.41
C SER A 34 2.43 -2.39 5.39
N ILE A 35 1.25 -2.80 4.91
CA ILE A 35 0.27 -3.60 5.64
C ILE A 35 0.13 -4.91 4.88
N VAL A 36 0.62 -5.99 5.48
CA VAL A 36 0.57 -7.33 4.89
C VAL A 36 -0.32 -8.21 5.72
N MET A 37 -1.29 -8.87 5.09
CA MET A 37 -2.07 -9.95 5.68
C MET A 37 -1.64 -11.27 5.03
N ARG A 38 -1.51 -12.34 5.82
CA ARG A 38 -1.22 -13.69 5.32
C ARG A 38 -2.13 -14.70 5.99
N SER A 39 -2.67 -15.64 5.24
CA SER A 39 -3.34 -16.83 5.78
C SER A 39 -2.89 -18.07 5.02
N GLN A 40 -3.03 -19.26 5.60
CA GLN A 40 -2.92 -20.52 4.84
C GLN A 40 -4.28 -21.21 4.68
N GLN A 41 -5.34 -20.56 5.16
CA GLN A 41 -6.67 -21.15 5.28
C GLN A 41 -7.71 -20.48 4.37
N PHE A 42 -7.44 -19.26 3.91
CA PHE A 42 -8.31 -18.51 3.00
C PHE A 42 -7.51 -17.48 2.20
N ASN A 43 -8.14 -16.94 1.15
CA ASN A 43 -7.58 -15.84 0.37
C ASN A 43 -7.84 -14.52 1.10
N THR A 44 -6.78 -13.79 1.43
CA THR A 44 -6.87 -12.58 2.25
C THR A 44 -7.49 -11.42 1.49
N TYR A 45 -8.09 -10.49 2.22
CA TYR A 45 -8.60 -9.24 1.70
C TYR A 45 -8.38 -8.12 2.73
N LEU A 46 -7.58 -7.13 2.37
CA LEU A 46 -7.28 -5.98 3.19
C LEU A 46 -8.10 -4.77 2.78
N TRP A 47 -8.60 -4.06 3.78
CA TRP A 47 -9.25 -2.77 3.63
C TRP A 47 -8.55 -1.76 4.52
N LEU A 48 -8.11 -0.64 3.95
CA LEU A 48 -7.60 0.51 4.68
C LEU A 48 -8.67 1.59 4.71
N LEU A 49 -8.95 2.12 5.89
CA LEU A 49 -9.96 3.15 6.12
C LEU A 49 -9.37 4.35 6.88
N ASP A 50 -9.90 5.54 6.61
CA ASP A 50 -9.57 6.76 7.35
C ASP A 50 -10.25 6.79 8.74
N ASN A 51 -10.00 7.85 9.51
CA ASN A 51 -10.59 8.03 10.84
C ASN A 51 -12.12 8.26 10.84
N GLN A 52 -12.75 8.48 9.68
CA GLN A 52 -14.21 8.50 9.54
C GLN A 52 -14.78 7.13 9.12
N GLY A 53 -13.93 6.12 8.93
CA GLY A 53 -14.34 4.81 8.44
C GLY A 53 -14.66 4.81 6.94
N LYS A 54 -14.23 5.82 6.18
CA LYS A 54 -14.30 5.81 4.73
C LYS A 54 -13.14 4.98 4.19
N VAL A 55 -13.42 4.15 3.20
CA VAL A 55 -12.42 3.34 2.51
C VAL A 55 -11.45 4.25 1.76
N ILE A 56 -10.16 4.08 2.07
CA ILE A 56 -9.04 4.69 1.36
C ILE A 56 -8.70 3.79 0.17
N THR A 57 -8.38 2.53 0.44
CA THR A 57 -8.07 1.53 -0.58
C THR A 57 -8.31 0.13 -0.04
N VAL A 58 -8.37 -0.84 -0.96
CA VAL A 58 -8.52 -2.26 -0.65
C VAL A 58 -7.54 -3.05 -1.50
N ASN A 59 -7.06 -4.19 -0.99
CA ASN A 59 -6.29 -5.12 -1.81
C ASN A 59 -6.59 -6.57 -1.42
N ASP A 60 -7.00 -7.37 -2.41
CA ASP A 60 -7.27 -8.81 -2.32
C ASP A 60 -6.22 -9.67 -3.07
N ASP A 61 -5.20 -9.03 -3.66
CA ASP A 61 -4.14 -9.56 -4.52
C ASP A 61 -4.53 -10.71 -5.47
N LYS A 62 -4.50 -10.43 -6.78
CA LYS A 62 -4.35 -11.43 -7.84
C LYS A 62 -2.88 -11.60 -8.19
N ARG A 63 -2.20 -12.57 -7.57
CA ARG A 63 -1.13 -13.41 -8.15
C ARG A 63 -0.61 -14.38 -7.07
N GLU A 64 -1.02 -15.64 -7.21
CA GLU A 64 -0.36 -16.85 -6.69
C GLU A 64 -0.18 -17.04 -5.17
N GLN A 65 -0.53 -16.12 -4.27
CA GLN A 65 -0.37 -16.36 -2.82
C GLN A 65 -1.51 -15.82 -1.95
N THR A 66 -1.71 -16.49 -0.83
CA THR A 66 -2.70 -16.26 0.23
C THR A 66 -2.37 -15.04 1.11
N ALA A 67 -1.78 -14.02 0.50
CA ALA A 67 -1.33 -12.81 1.15
C ALA A 67 -1.79 -11.58 0.36
N SER A 68 -2.14 -10.52 1.07
CA SER A 68 -2.48 -9.23 0.49
C SER A 68 -1.57 -8.15 1.07
N GLU A 69 -1.12 -7.20 0.26
CA GLU A 69 -0.31 -6.05 0.71
C GLU A 69 -0.90 -4.70 0.31
N ILE A 70 -1.05 -3.79 1.28
CA ILE A 70 -1.33 -2.37 1.02
C ILE A 70 -0.08 -1.56 1.36
N ILE A 71 0.38 -0.74 0.41
CA ILE A 71 1.37 0.32 0.65
C ILE A 71 0.61 1.63 0.79
N PHE A 72 0.87 2.34 1.89
CA PHE A 72 0.16 3.56 2.25
C PHE A 72 1.14 4.67 2.61
N PHE A 73 0.90 5.85 2.01
CA PHE A 73 1.61 7.09 2.27
C PHE A 73 0.62 8.10 2.86
N PRO A 74 0.54 8.26 4.20
CA PRO A 74 -0.34 9.24 4.81
C PRO A 74 0.02 10.68 4.40
N PHE A 75 -1.01 11.49 4.16
CA PHE A 75 -0.90 12.94 3.92
C PHE A 75 -1.39 13.78 5.10
N THR A 76 -2.02 13.13 6.08
CA THR A 76 -2.53 13.75 7.31
C THR A 76 -2.13 12.90 8.50
N SER A 77 -1.84 13.53 9.64
CA SER A 77 -1.64 12.78 10.89
C SER A 77 -2.98 12.29 11.42
N GLY A 78 -3.02 11.07 11.96
CA GLY A 78 -4.20 10.58 12.65
C GLY A 78 -4.30 9.07 12.75
N ASN A 79 -5.46 8.64 13.22
CA ASN A 79 -5.82 7.23 13.31
C ASN A 79 -6.32 6.71 11.97
N TYR A 80 -5.88 5.51 11.61
CA TYR A 80 -6.32 4.76 10.45
C TYR A 80 -6.76 3.37 10.90
N PHE A 81 -7.64 2.75 10.13
CA PHE A 81 -8.19 1.44 10.44
C PHE A 81 -7.89 0.44 9.35
N ILE A 82 -7.58 -0.79 9.76
CA ILE A 82 -7.41 -1.94 8.88
C ILE A 82 -8.57 -2.88 9.18
N ALA A 83 -9.34 -3.26 8.17
CA ALA A 83 -10.19 -4.44 8.27
C ALA A 83 -9.51 -5.61 7.55
N ALA A 84 -9.11 -6.61 8.34
CA ALA A 84 -8.51 -7.85 7.87
C ALA A 84 -9.62 -8.87 7.65
N SER A 85 -9.81 -9.30 6.40
CA SER A 85 -10.93 -10.13 5.96
C SER A 85 -10.47 -11.27 5.05
N SER A 86 -11.38 -12.21 4.79
CA SER A 86 -11.32 -13.08 3.62
C SER A 86 -11.86 -12.39 2.37
N SER A 87 -11.48 -12.88 1.18
CA SER A 87 -12.02 -12.39 -0.09
C SER A 87 -13.43 -12.91 -0.36
N LEU A 88 -13.73 -14.16 0.04
CA LEU A 88 -15.04 -14.77 -0.15
C LEU A 88 -15.89 -14.78 1.14
N PRO A 89 -17.23 -14.69 1.03
CA PRO A 89 -18.14 -14.78 2.16
C PRO A 89 -17.98 -16.08 2.94
N MET A 90 -18.26 -16.02 4.25
CA MET A 90 -18.27 -17.17 5.16
C MET A 90 -16.93 -17.91 5.37
N GLU A 91 -15.85 -17.50 4.70
CA GLU A 91 -14.50 -18.01 4.97
C GLU A 91 -14.01 -17.57 6.35
N LYS A 92 -13.28 -18.47 7.00
CA LYS A 92 -12.83 -18.35 8.40
C LYS A 92 -11.45 -18.97 8.53
N GLY A 93 -10.73 -18.58 9.57
CA GLY A 93 -9.43 -19.16 9.87
C GLY A 93 -8.43 -18.17 10.45
N GLY A 94 -7.28 -18.72 10.83
CA GLY A 94 -6.14 -17.97 11.34
C GLY A 94 -5.47 -17.16 10.24
N TYR A 95 -4.95 -16.00 10.63
CA TYR A 95 -4.11 -15.15 9.79
C TYR A 95 -3.08 -14.41 10.62
N GLU A 96 -2.07 -13.89 9.93
CA GLU A 96 -1.11 -12.93 10.47
C GLU A 96 -1.30 -11.58 9.78
N LEU A 97 -1.27 -10.51 10.58
CA LEU A 97 -1.29 -9.14 10.09
C LEU A 97 0.00 -8.44 10.53
N ILE A 98 0.74 -7.94 9.55
CA ILE A 98 2.04 -7.31 9.73
C ILE A 98 1.90 -5.87 9.24
N LEU A 99 2.12 -4.92 10.14
CA LEU A 99 2.31 -3.52 9.79
C LEU A 99 3.79 -3.18 9.95
N LYS A 100 4.40 -2.70 8.88
CA LYS A 100 5.73 -2.11 8.88
C LYS A 100 5.57 -0.62 8.57
N THR A 101 6.06 0.22 9.46
CA THR A 101 6.22 1.64 9.19
C THR A 101 7.70 1.93 9.17
N THR A 102 8.16 2.66 8.16
CA THR A 102 9.45 3.33 8.25
C THR A 102 9.15 4.80 8.49
N HIS A 103 9.83 5.37 9.49
CA HIS A 103 9.96 6.83 9.61
C HIS A 103 10.92 7.41 8.56
N GLN A 104 11.35 6.56 7.63
CA GLN A 104 12.30 6.83 6.57
C GLN A 104 11.85 6.02 5.33
N PRO A 105 10.84 6.43 4.55
CA PRO A 105 11.19 6.83 3.21
C PRO A 105 12.02 8.11 3.38
N THR A 106 13.10 8.28 2.66
CA THR A 106 13.78 9.57 2.56
C THR A 106 12.70 10.64 2.40
N GLN A 107 12.45 11.40 3.47
CA GLN A 107 11.24 12.20 3.71
C GLN A 107 10.62 12.68 2.40
N ALA A 108 9.45 12.15 2.02
CA ALA A 108 8.97 12.14 0.63
C ALA A 108 9.39 13.40 -0.12
N LYS A 109 10.44 13.27 -0.95
CA LYS A 109 11.18 14.44 -1.43
C LYS A 109 10.28 15.22 -2.37
N VAL A 110 10.30 16.55 -2.25
CA VAL A 110 9.61 17.38 -3.24
C VAL A 110 10.37 17.24 -4.56
N LEU A 111 9.75 16.58 -5.52
CA LEU A 111 10.29 16.45 -6.88
C LEU A 111 10.21 17.81 -7.56
N SER A 112 11.37 18.41 -7.78
CA SER A 112 11.51 19.69 -8.47
C SER A 112 12.60 19.58 -9.54
N GLY A 113 12.19 19.36 -10.78
CA GLY A 113 13.10 19.08 -11.88
C GLY A 113 13.64 17.65 -11.87
N THR A 114 14.86 17.46 -12.37
CA THR A 114 15.51 16.13 -12.45
C THR A 114 16.24 15.81 -11.15
N VAL A 115 16.00 14.61 -10.64
CA VAL A 115 16.71 14.03 -9.50
C VAL A 115 17.49 12.80 -9.98
N SER A 116 18.71 12.61 -9.49
CA SER A 116 19.56 11.46 -9.82
C SER A 116 20.06 10.83 -8.53
N GLU A 117 19.43 9.73 -8.15
CA GLU A 117 19.65 9.02 -6.89
C GLU A 117 19.76 7.51 -7.13
N LYS A 118 19.98 6.75 -6.06
CA LYS A 118 20.10 5.29 -6.10
C LYS A 118 19.10 4.68 -5.15
N LEU A 119 18.53 3.55 -5.57
CA LEU A 119 17.85 2.65 -4.64
C LEU A 119 18.92 1.93 -3.80
N GLU A 120 18.90 2.16 -2.50
CA GLU A 120 19.80 1.59 -1.51
C GLU A 120 19.06 0.60 -0.60
N THR A 121 19.81 -0.26 0.10
CA THR A 121 19.21 -1.25 1.02
C THR A 121 18.57 -0.64 2.27
N ALA A 122 18.82 0.64 2.52
CA ALA A 122 18.17 1.41 3.57
C ALA A 122 16.78 1.92 3.16
N ASP A 123 16.45 1.87 1.87
CA ASP A 123 15.17 2.36 1.36
C ASP A 123 14.02 1.44 1.73
N PHE A 124 12.81 1.94 1.51
CA PHE A 124 11.61 1.17 1.78
C PHE A 124 11.55 -0.04 0.85
N GLN A 125 11.44 -1.23 1.44
CA GLN A 125 11.35 -2.48 0.70
C GLN A 125 9.94 -3.05 0.77
N LEU A 126 9.35 -3.34 -0.39
CA LEU A 126 8.10 -4.08 -0.53
C LEU A 126 8.24 -5.51 0.01
N SER A 127 7.13 -6.16 0.37
CA SER A 127 7.20 -7.56 0.83
C SER A 127 7.71 -8.53 -0.25
N THR A 128 7.60 -8.14 -1.52
CA THR A 128 8.12 -8.81 -2.70
C THR A 128 9.61 -8.56 -2.96
N GLY A 129 10.25 -7.66 -2.20
CA GLY A 129 11.69 -7.44 -2.19
C GLY A 129 12.19 -6.23 -3.00
N GLN A 130 11.35 -5.58 -3.79
CA GLN A 130 11.72 -4.34 -4.49
C GLN A 130 11.91 -3.19 -3.49
N TYR A 131 12.89 -2.34 -3.75
CA TYR A 131 13.09 -1.07 -3.04
C TYR A 131 12.36 0.05 -3.77
N LEU A 132 11.94 1.08 -3.05
CA LEU A 132 11.32 2.26 -3.62
C LEU A 132 11.71 3.54 -2.87
N ASP A 133 11.82 4.61 -3.64
CA ASP A 133 11.81 5.98 -3.17
C ASP A 133 10.43 6.62 -3.37
N VAL A 134 10.09 7.56 -2.49
CA VAL A 134 8.81 8.27 -2.54
C VAL A 134 9.07 9.74 -2.76
N TYR A 135 8.41 10.29 -3.77
CA TYR A 135 8.44 11.71 -4.09
C TYR A 135 7.05 12.32 -3.99
N THR A 136 6.99 13.58 -3.56
CA THR A 136 5.79 14.41 -3.66
C THR A 136 5.99 15.50 -4.71
N PHE A 137 4.93 15.89 -5.39
CA PHE A 137 4.93 17.05 -6.26
C PHE A 137 3.59 17.76 -6.13
N GLN A 138 3.55 19.03 -6.50
CA GLN A 138 2.31 19.80 -6.61
C GLN A 138 2.04 20.05 -8.08
N GLY A 139 0.79 19.89 -8.49
CA GLY A 139 0.29 20.29 -9.80
C GLY A 139 -0.90 21.21 -9.63
N GLU A 140 -1.02 22.18 -10.52
CA GLU A 140 -2.15 23.11 -10.57
C GLU A 140 -3.27 22.55 -11.45
N MET A 141 -4.48 23.08 -11.28
CA MET A 141 -5.61 22.73 -12.14
C MET A 141 -5.29 23.04 -13.61
N ASP A 142 -5.60 22.11 -14.50
CA ASP A 142 -5.31 22.16 -15.94
C ASP A 142 -3.81 22.18 -16.31
N GLU A 143 -2.91 21.96 -15.35
CA GLU A 143 -1.49 21.77 -15.62
C GLU A 143 -1.22 20.36 -16.19
N ARG A 144 -0.29 20.29 -17.15
CA ARG A 144 0.27 19.02 -17.61
C ARG A 144 1.62 18.78 -16.94
N VAL A 145 1.65 17.82 -16.03
CA VAL A 145 2.89 17.35 -15.40
C VAL A 145 3.38 16.09 -16.14
N SER A 146 4.67 16.08 -16.49
CA SER A 146 5.37 14.91 -17.03
C SER A 146 6.39 14.44 -16.00
N ILE A 147 6.31 13.17 -15.62
CA ILE A 147 7.26 12.52 -14.72
C ILE A 147 7.79 11.30 -15.47
N GLY A 148 9.09 11.11 -15.45
CA GLY A 148 9.75 9.93 -15.99
C GLY A 148 10.86 9.46 -15.04
N LEU A 149 11.16 8.18 -15.12
CA LEU A 149 12.14 7.45 -14.35
C LEU A 149 12.94 6.58 -15.32
N SER A 150 14.25 6.80 -15.39
CA SER A 150 15.16 6.01 -16.21
C SER A 150 16.23 5.37 -15.33
N SER A 151 16.55 4.09 -15.56
CA SER A 151 17.65 3.42 -14.86
C SER A 151 18.36 2.43 -15.77
N SER A 152 19.69 2.52 -15.83
CA SER A 152 20.52 1.51 -16.52
C SER A 152 20.93 0.34 -15.62
N GLU A 153 20.53 0.36 -14.35
CA GLU A 153 20.92 -0.65 -13.35
C GLU A 153 19.79 -1.65 -13.05
N PHE A 154 18.54 -1.29 -13.33
CA PHE A 154 17.36 -2.09 -13.04
C PHE A 154 16.18 -1.69 -13.92
N ASP A 155 15.22 -2.60 -14.06
CA ASP A 155 13.94 -2.36 -14.69
C ASP A 155 13.09 -1.38 -13.86
N SER A 156 12.81 -0.21 -14.42
CA SER A 156 12.23 0.91 -13.69
C SER A 156 10.71 0.82 -13.58
N TYR A 157 10.15 1.28 -12.46
CA TYR A 157 8.71 1.25 -12.22
C TYR A 157 8.26 2.56 -11.59
N LEU A 158 7.32 3.24 -12.24
CA LEU A 158 6.78 4.51 -11.77
C LEU A 158 5.29 4.36 -11.43
N ARG A 159 4.90 4.89 -10.26
CA ARG A 159 3.49 4.93 -9.84
C ARG A 159 3.16 6.31 -9.28
N ILE A 160 2.13 6.94 -9.86
CA ILE A 160 1.58 8.22 -9.43
C ILE A 160 0.31 7.96 -8.62
N MET A 161 0.26 8.52 -7.42
CA MET A 161 -0.88 8.40 -6.51
C MET A 161 -1.41 9.78 -6.12
N ASP A 162 -2.70 9.86 -5.81
CA ASP A 162 -3.27 11.06 -5.18
C ASP A 162 -2.98 11.11 -3.67
N SER A 163 -3.44 12.18 -3.02
CA SER A 163 -3.29 12.37 -1.57
C SER A 163 -4.11 11.39 -0.72
N ALA A 164 -4.97 10.58 -1.33
CA ALA A 164 -5.67 9.47 -0.70
C ALA A 164 -5.00 8.13 -1.02
N GLY A 165 -3.84 8.11 -1.67
CA GLY A 165 -3.13 6.89 -2.04
C GLY A 165 -3.80 6.10 -3.19
N ASN A 166 -4.80 6.68 -3.88
CA ASN A 166 -5.36 6.05 -5.07
C ASN A 166 -4.34 6.16 -6.20
N VAL A 167 -4.12 5.06 -6.92
CA VAL A 167 -3.26 5.07 -8.11
C VAL A 167 -3.96 5.87 -9.21
N LEU A 168 -3.35 6.99 -9.58
CA LEU A 168 -3.79 7.82 -10.70
C LEU A 168 -3.24 7.29 -12.02
N ARG A 169 -1.96 6.89 -12.02
CA ARG A 169 -1.25 6.26 -13.15
C ARG A 169 -0.14 5.36 -12.64
N GLN A 170 0.24 4.39 -13.46
CA GLN A 170 1.43 3.60 -13.28
C GLN A 170 2.04 3.33 -14.65
N ASP A 171 3.35 3.23 -14.72
CA ASP A 171 4.10 2.88 -15.90
C ASP A 171 5.21 1.89 -15.50
N ASP A 172 5.30 0.79 -16.24
CA ASP A 172 6.28 -0.29 -16.08
C ASP A 172 7.12 -0.52 -17.34
N ASP A 173 6.78 0.11 -18.47
CA ASP A 173 7.58 0.15 -19.69
C ASP A 173 7.02 1.17 -20.69
N SER A 174 7.49 2.41 -20.64
CA SER A 174 7.15 3.39 -21.67
C SER A 174 7.84 3.02 -23.00
N ALA A 175 7.23 2.11 -23.77
CA ALA A 175 7.55 1.75 -25.15
C ALA A 175 8.84 0.91 -25.42
N GLY A 176 9.30 0.10 -24.47
CA GLY A 176 10.23 -1.00 -24.75
C GLY A 176 11.73 -0.72 -24.58
N ASP A 177 12.09 0.35 -23.86
CA ASP A 177 13.43 0.55 -23.26
C ASP A 177 13.31 0.53 -21.72
N GLU A 178 14.43 0.53 -20.98
CA GLU A 178 14.52 0.39 -19.50
C GLU A 178 13.89 1.58 -18.70
N ASP A 179 13.04 2.38 -19.32
CA ASP A 179 12.50 3.65 -18.83
C ASP A 179 10.96 3.58 -18.58
N ALA A 180 10.53 4.22 -17.49
CA ALA A 180 9.13 4.36 -17.04
C ALA A 180 8.74 5.82 -16.71
#